data_AF-T1L666-F1
#
_entry.id   AF-T1L666-F1
#
_cell.length_a   1.000
_cell.length_b   1.000
_cell.length_c   1.000
_cell.angle_alpha   90.00
_cell.angle_beta   90.00
_cell.angle_gamma   90.00
#
_symmetry.space_group_name_H-M   'P 1'
#
loop_
_entity.id
_entity.type
_entity.pdbx_description
1 polymer ?
#
loop_
_entity_poly.entity_id
_entity_poly.type
_entity_poly.pdbx_seq_one_letter_code
_entity_poly.pdbx_strand_id
1 'polypeptide(L)'
;MFRENSTNGQIYVSLSADSTCSTNLVNARIGYETLTLTPTIGDKIMTRYPITESIKCRFPDWTQGKWDRSRIDGNQFKFKDVVNNYRTLTSKCIMRQSNTPNDRFIVHSSTQCGESFYTCVWMKRRSANTLEFQFGAKSSPNLLVNRYISTPCPITGDYTGIVPNREYRCLGNWEEDGILYTFTQRRDATGYQCFAGKILGNGEVAYIREAGENCIRAEHPLTVGMKITKQGNY
;
A
#
# COMPACT_ATOMS: atom_id res chain seq x y z
N MET A 1 -12.27 5.45 -11.35
CA MET A 1 -12.06 6.50 -10.31
C MET A 1 -12.21 5.89 -8.93
N PHE A 2 -11.48 6.36 -7.91
CA PHE A 2 -11.62 5.86 -6.54
C PHE A 2 -11.53 6.99 -5.50
N ARG A 3 -12.05 6.75 -4.28
CA ARG A 3 -11.97 7.65 -3.13
C ARG A 3 -12.09 6.87 -1.82
N GLU A 4 -11.21 7.13 -0.88
CA GLU A 4 -11.31 6.61 0.49
C GLU A 4 -12.06 7.58 1.41
N ASN A 5 -12.86 7.04 2.33
CA ASN A 5 -13.49 7.75 3.42
C ASN A 5 -12.59 7.70 4.67
N SER A 6 -12.01 8.84 5.01
CA SER A 6 -11.08 9.00 6.13
C SER A 6 -11.65 8.63 7.50
N THR A 7 -12.98 8.59 7.66
CA THR A 7 -13.63 8.32 8.95
C THR A 7 -13.83 6.84 9.21
N ASN A 8 -14.08 6.04 8.16
CA ASN A 8 -14.44 4.62 8.32
C ASN A 8 -13.58 3.67 7.46
N GLY A 9 -12.62 4.17 6.68
CA GLY A 9 -11.73 3.38 5.82
C GLY A 9 -12.43 2.74 4.62
N GLN A 10 -13.66 3.13 4.29
CA GLN A 10 -14.36 2.61 3.12
C GLN A 10 -13.77 3.22 1.84
N ILE A 11 -13.53 2.38 0.84
CA ILE A 11 -13.03 2.82 -0.46
C ILE A 11 -14.17 2.69 -1.47
N TYR A 12 -14.51 3.79 -2.14
CA TYR A 12 -15.45 3.80 -3.26
C TYR A 12 -14.68 3.71 -4.55
N VAL A 13 -15.08 2.81 -5.44
CA VAL A 13 -14.49 2.62 -6.77
C VAL A 13 -15.60 2.69 -7.81
N SER A 14 -15.31 3.36 -8.92
CA SER A 14 -16.18 3.48 -10.07
C SER A 14 -15.40 3.09 -11.33
N LEU A 15 -15.99 2.26 -12.19
CA LEU A 15 -15.40 1.71 -13.41
C LEU A 15 -16.11 2.27 -14.64
N SER A 16 -15.35 2.50 -15.71
CA SER A 16 -15.91 2.89 -17.02
C SER A 16 -16.33 1.64 -17.79
N ALA A 17 -17.35 1.76 -18.64
CA ALA A 17 -17.87 0.64 -19.44
C ALA A 17 -16.83 0.03 -20.40
N ASP A 18 -15.83 0.82 -20.78
CA ASP A 18 -14.83 0.53 -21.80
C ASP A 18 -13.39 0.46 -21.25
N SER A 19 -13.22 0.54 -19.91
CA SER A 19 -11.92 0.62 -19.25
C SER A 19 -11.04 1.85 -19.59
N THR A 20 -11.55 2.86 -20.33
CA THR A 20 -10.78 4.06 -20.72
C THR A 20 -10.68 5.14 -19.64
N CYS A 21 -11.28 4.92 -18.46
CA CYS A 21 -11.28 5.86 -17.33
C CYS A 21 -11.90 7.24 -17.61
N SER A 22 -12.59 7.43 -18.73
CA SER A 22 -13.24 8.70 -19.12
C SER A 22 -14.72 8.52 -19.48
N THR A 23 -15.07 7.38 -20.07
CA THR A 23 -16.44 7.08 -20.51
C THR A 23 -17.36 6.68 -19.35
N ASN A 24 -18.55 7.28 -19.25
CA ASN A 24 -19.54 6.99 -18.20
C ASN A 24 -18.96 7.03 -16.77
N LEU A 25 -18.04 7.96 -16.50
CA LEU A 25 -17.32 8.05 -15.24
C LEU A 25 -17.36 9.50 -14.71
N VAL A 26 -18.19 9.76 -13.70
CA VAL A 26 -18.39 11.12 -13.14
C VAL A 26 -17.54 11.33 -11.89
N ASN A 27 -17.61 10.40 -10.94
CA ASN A 27 -16.81 10.42 -9.72
C ASN A 27 -16.62 9.01 -9.13
N ALA A 28 -15.93 8.89 -8.01
CA ALA A 28 -15.66 7.60 -7.35
C ALA A 28 -16.91 6.82 -6.88
N ARG A 29 -18.08 7.47 -6.82
CA ARG A 29 -19.37 6.88 -6.43
C ARG A 29 -20.39 6.82 -7.57
N ILE A 30 -20.10 7.45 -8.71
CA ILE A 30 -21.02 7.57 -9.84
C ILE A 30 -20.26 7.23 -11.12
N GLY A 31 -20.63 6.11 -11.74
CA GLY A 31 -20.18 5.69 -13.06
C GLY A 31 -20.93 4.43 -13.51
N TYR A 32 -20.43 3.78 -14.56
CA TYR A 32 -21.08 2.61 -15.16
C TYR A 32 -21.24 1.46 -14.16
N GLU A 33 -20.17 1.11 -13.46
CA GLU A 33 -20.21 0.14 -12.37
C GLU A 33 -19.55 0.72 -11.12
N THR A 34 -20.21 0.57 -9.98
CA THR A 34 -19.75 1.14 -8.70
C THR A 34 -19.59 0.05 -7.64
N LEU A 35 -18.45 0.09 -6.96
CA LEU A 35 -18.02 -0.87 -5.95
C LEU A 35 -17.68 -0.13 -4.66
N THR A 36 -18.06 -0.72 -3.52
CA THR A 36 -17.61 -0.27 -2.20
C THR A 36 -16.76 -1.35 -1.55
N LEU A 37 -15.52 -1.03 -1.23
CA LEU A 37 -14.62 -1.89 -0.51
C LEU A 37 -14.64 -1.52 0.98
N THR A 38 -14.82 -2.52 1.82
CA THR A 38 -14.85 -2.40 3.28
C THR A 38 -13.84 -3.40 3.88
N PRO A 39 -12.89 -2.95 4.71
CA PRO A 39 -12.00 -3.87 5.41
C PRO A 39 -12.80 -4.76 6.37
N THR A 40 -12.49 -6.07 6.38
CA THR A 40 -13.14 -7.02 7.29
C THR A 40 -12.59 -6.88 8.72
N ILE A 41 -13.29 -7.46 9.71
CA ILE A 41 -12.93 -7.31 11.14
C ILE A 41 -11.49 -7.79 11.43
N GLY A 42 -10.97 -8.76 10.67
CA GLY A 42 -9.57 -9.19 10.74
C GLY A 42 -8.58 -8.05 10.45
N ASP A 43 -8.89 -7.18 9.48
CA ASP A 43 -8.10 -5.97 9.20
C ASP A 43 -8.26 -4.90 10.29
N LYS A 44 -9.45 -4.75 10.91
CA LYS A 44 -9.67 -3.76 11.99
C LYS A 44 -8.86 -4.05 13.26
N ILE A 45 -8.52 -5.31 13.51
CA ILE A 45 -7.69 -5.72 14.65
C ILE A 45 -6.20 -5.63 14.30
N MET A 46 -5.82 -5.79 13.03
CA MET A 46 -4.44 -5.69 12.54
C MET A 46 -3.97 -4.27 12.17
N THR A 47 -4.86 -3.29 12.04
CA THR A 47 -4.55 -1.92 11.56
C THR A 47 -4.28 -0.89 12.67
N ARG A 48 -4.26 -1.27 13.95
CA ARG A 48 -3.93 -0.34 15.03
C ARG A 48 -2.60 -0.66 15.68
N TYR A 49 -1.53 -0.21 15.03
CA TYR A 49 -0.45 0.36 15.83
C TYR A 49 -1.03 1.59 16.53
N PRO A 50 -1.06 1.67 17.87
CA PRO A 50 -1.70 2.76 18.56
C PRO A 50 -1.06 4.08 18.14
N ILE A 51 -1.88 5.02 17.66
CA ILE A 51 -1.48 6.34 17.13
C ILE A 51 -0.51 7.06 18.09
N THR A 52 -0.66 6.82 19.39
CA THR A 52 0.20 7.31 20.48
C THR A 52 1.67 6.92 20.38
N GLU A 53 2.01 5.79 19.75
CA GLU A 53 3.40 5.39 19.55
C GLU A 53 4.01 5.96 18.25
N SER A 54 3.21 6.25 17.22
CA SER A 54 3.66 6.91 15.98
C SER A 54 4.08 8.38 16.20
N ILE A 55 3.49 9.04 17.21
CA ILE A 55 3.78 10.43 17.57
C ILE A 55 5.22 10.60 18.10
N LYS A 56 5.84 9.53 18.59
CA LYS A 56 7.21 9.57 19.16
C LYS A 56 8.31 9.38 18.12
N CYS A 57 8.02 8.85 16.93
CA CYS A 57 9.07 8.71 15.92
C CYS A 57 9.33 10.04 15.21
N ARG A 58 10.59 10.49 15.21
CA ARG A 58 11.08 11.64 14.42
C ARG A 58 12.25 11.22 13.55
N PHE A 59 12.37 11.87 12.39
CA PHE A 59 13.58 11.75 11.57
C PHE A 59 14.74 12.49 12.26
N PRO A 60 15.99 12.05 12.03
CA PRO A 60 17.16 12.63 12.73
C PRO A 60 17.30 14.13 12.50
N ASP A 61 17.83 14.86 13.48
CA ASP A 61 17.96 16.32 13.41
C ASP A 61 18.79 16.78 12.20
N TRP A 62 19.79 16.00 11.81
CA TRP A 62 20.65 16.29 10.64
C TRP A 62 19.91 16.19 9.30
N THR A 63 18.72 15.58 9.27
CA THR A 63 17.88 15.48 8.06
C THR A 63 16.92 16.66 7.92
N GLN A 64 16.71 17.45 8.97
CA GLN A 64 15.64 18.44 9.04
C GLN A 64 15.86 19.58 8.06
N GLY A 65 14.76 20.11 7.52
CA GLY A 65 14.77 21.26 6.63
C GLY A 65 14.48 20.94 5.17
N LYS A 66 14.87 21.87 4.29
CA LYS A 66 14.64 21.79 2.85
C LYS A 66 15.88 21.27 2.15
N TRP A 67 15.69 20.24 1.32
CA TRP A 67 16.66 19.70 0.39
C TRP A 67 16.17 19.95 -1.04
N ASP A 68 17.00 19.64 -2.04
CA ASP A 68 16.72 19.88 -3.46
C ASP A 68 15.27 19.53 -3.87
N ARG A 69 14.88 18.27 -3.67
CA ARG A 69 13.56 17.72 -4.02
C ARG A 69 12.82 17.10 -2.86
N SER A 70 13.23 17.43 -1.64
CA SER A 70 12.57 16.93 -0.44
C SER A 70 12.53 17.96 0.68
N ARG A 71 11.60 17.75 1.60
CA ARG A 71 11.49 18.52 2.83
C ARG A 71 11.20 17.56 3.97
N ILE A 72 12.00 17.66 5.03
CA ILE A 72 11.81 16.87 6.24
C ILE A 72 11.46 17.83 7.37
N ASP A 73 10.34 17.57 8.03
CA ASP A 73 9.81 18.37 9.13
C ASP A 73 9.32 17.44 10.25
N GLY A 74 10.16 17.31 11.29
CA GLY A 74 9.92 16.45 12.44
C GLY A 74 9.79 14.98 12.04
N ASN A 75 8.55 14.48 11.97
CA ASN A 75 8.22 13.10 11.63
C ASN A 75 7.71 12.92 10.19
N GLN A 76 7.70 13.98 9.39
CA GLN A 76 7.17 13.96 8.03
C GLN A 76 8.27 14.22 7.01
N PHE A 77 8.39 13.32 6.05
CA PHE A 77 9.31 13.40 4.91
C PHE A 77 8.51 13.52 3.62
N LYS A 78 8.59 14.67 2.97
CA LYS A 78 8.01 14.90 1.64
C LYS A 78 9.09 14.80 0.59
N PHE A 79 8.88 13.98 -0.43
CA PHE A 79 9.80 13.80 -1.55
C PHE A 79 9.04 13.94 -2.87
N LYS A 80 9.59 14.75 -3.80
CA LYS A 80 9.05 14.91 -5.14
C LYS A 80 9.81 14.01 -6.10
N ASP A 81 9.19 12.89 -6.45
CA ASP A 81 9.72 11.89 -7.36
C ASP A 81 9.53 12.35 -8.81
N VAL A 82 10.63 12.83 -9.40
CA VAL A 82 10.65 13.33 -10.79
C VAL A 82 10.63 12.18 -11.80
N VAL A 83 11.08 10.99 -11.40
CA VAL A 83 11.16 9.82 -12.30
C VAL A 83 9.77 9.22 -12.50
N ASN A 84 8.91 9.24 -11.47
CA ASN A 84 7.51 8.79 -11.57
C ASN A 84 6.54 9.95 -11.71
N ASN A 85 6.61 10.68 -12.83
CA ASN A 85 5.63 11.72 -13.20
C ASN A 85 5.43 12.83 -12.15
N TYR A 86 6.50 13.27 -11.48
CA TYR A 86 6.44 14.30 -10.42
C TYR A 86 5.51 13.94 -9.25
N ARG A 87 5.38 12.63 -8.93
CA ARG A 87 4.63 12.16 -7.76
C ARG A 87 5.26 12.69 -6.47
N THR A 88 4.47 13.37 -5.64
CA THR A 88 4.85 13.83 -4.31
C THR A 88 4.48 12.76 -3.29
N LEU A 89 5.48 12.10 -2.74
CA LEU A 89 5.34 11.13 -1.68
C LEU A 89 5.46 11.83 -0.32
N THR A 90 4.46 11.64 0.53
CA THR A 90 4.48 12.10 1.93
C THR A 90 4.60 10.89 2.84
N SER A 91 5.74 10.76 3.52
CA SER A 91 6.06 9.64 4.40
C SER A 91 6.09 10.10 5.85
N LYS A 92 5.27 9.47 6.71
CA LYS A 92 5.26 9.71 8.16
C LYS A 92 6.02 8.62 8.89
N CYS A 93 6.93 8.98 9.78
CA CYS A 93 7.64 7.98 10.57
C CYS A 93 6.71 7.27 11.56
N ILE A 94 6.85 5.95 11.66
CA ILE A 94 6.17 5.11 12.65
C ILE A 94 7.17 4.64 13.70
N MET A 95 8.32 4.14 13.25
CA MET A 95 9.32 3.51 14.12
C MET A 95 10.72 3.66 13.54
N ARG A 96 11.69 3.96 14.39
CA ARG A 96 13.12 3.86 14.09
C ARG A 96 13.64 2.51 14.55
N GLN A 97 14.45 1.85 13.73
CA GLN A 97 15.11 0.61 14.13
C GLN A 97 16.43 0.90 14.84
N SER A 98 16.57 0.35 16.04
CA SER A 98 17.71 0.56 16.94
C SER A 98 18.86 -0.43 16.75
N ASN A 99 18.72 -1.45 15.88
CA ASN A 99 19.68 -2.56 15.76
C ASN A 99 20.36 -2.67 14.38
N THR A 100 20.43 -1.58 13.61
CA THR A 100 21.13 -1.58 12.32
C THR A 100 22.21 -0.48 12.29
N PRO A 101 23.36 -0.71 11.62
CA PRO A 101 24.44 0.28 11.53
C PRO A 101 24.04 1.57 10.77
N ASN A 102 22.89 1.55 10.11
CA ASN A 102 22.32 2.70 9.41
C ASN A 102 20.95 3.07 9.96
N ASP A 103 20.57 4.35 9.80
CA ASP A 103 19.28 4.87 10.21
C ASP A 103 18.18 4.35 9.29
N ARG A 104 17.47 3.30 9.74
CA ARG A 104 16.32 2.70 9.07
C ARG A 104 15.02 3.04 9.80
N PHE A 105 14.01 3.42 9.03
CA PHE A 105 12.71 3.84 9.51
C PHE A 105 11.59 3.06 8.83
N ILE A 106 10.62 2.62 9.61
CA ILE A 106 9.33 2.18 9.08
C ILE A 106 8.48 3.44 8.92
N VAL A 107 7.96 3.64 7.71
CA VAL A 107 7.14 4.81 7.40
C VAL A 107 5.80 4.39 6.81
N HIS A 108 4.78 5.19 7.10
CA HIS A 108 3.53 5.18 6.34
C HIS A 108 3.64 6.25 5.26
N SER A 109 3.67 5.82 4.02
CA SER A 109 3.82 6.67 2.85
C SER A 109 2.46 6.84 2.15
N SER A 110 2.18 8.06 1.73
CA SER A 110 0.99 8.40 0.94
C SER A 110 1.37 9.26 -0.25
N THR A 111 0.83 8.96 -1.43
CA THR A 111 1.01 9.79 -2.64
C THR A 111 -0.01 10.93 -2.68
N GLN A 112 0.20 11.95 -3.52
CA GLN A 112 -0.82 13.00 -3.73
C GLN A 112 -2.11 12.46 -4.37
N CYS A 113 -2.06 11.24 -4.92
CA CYS A 113 -3.18 10.55 -5.54
C CYS A 113 -4.00 9.71 -4.54
N GLY A 114 -3.63 9.71 -3.26
CA GLY A 114 -4.37 9.02 -2.19
C GLY A 114 -4.00 7.55 -2.00
N GLU A 115 -3.00 7.03 -2.72
CA GLU A 115 -2.45 5.70 -2.44
C GLU A 115 -1.67 5.76 -1.13
N SER A 116 -1.89 4.79 -0.24
CA SER A 116 -1.13 4.68 1.01
C SER A 116 -0.57 3.28 1.21
N PHE A 117 0.63 3.20 1.77
CA PHE A 117 1.32 1.94 2.02
C PHE A 117 2.41 2.11 3.08
N TYR A 118 2.79 1.00 3.69
CA TYR A 118 3.92 0.92 4.58
C TYR A 118 5.17 0.50 3.80
N THR A 119 6.28 1.18 4.04
CA THR A 119 7.58 0.84 3.46
C THR A 119 8.71 1.19 4.43
N CYS A 120 9.93 0.83 4.07
CA CYS A 120 11.12 1.20 4.79
C CYS A 120 11.83 2.36 4.10
N VAL A 121 12.36 3.29 4.91
CA VAL A 121 13.24 4.34 4.44
C VAL A 121 14.57 4.18 5.14
N TRP A 122 15.62 4.09 4.34
CA TRP A 122 17.00 4.21 4.81
C TRP A 122 17.47 5.64 4.57
N MET A 123 18.17 6.22 5.55
CA MET A 123 18.78 7.54 5.45
C MET A 123 20.23 7.50 5.89
N LYS A 124 21.09 8.25 5.21
CA LYS A 124 22.50 8.41 5.56
C LYS A 124 23.00 9.82 5.29
N ARG A 125 23.75 10.36 6.26
CA ARG A 125 24.47 11.62 6.10
C ARG A 125 25.79 11.36 5.37
N ARG A 126 25.98 11.97 4.20
CA ARG A 126 27.25 11.88 3.44
C ARG A 126 28.15 13.08 3.67
N SER A 127 27.56 14.25 3.94
CA SER A 127 28.28 15.48 4.31
C SER A 127 27.36 16.40 5.12
N ALA A 128 27.83 17.61 5.44
CA ALA A 128 26.96 18.63 6.04
C ALA A 128 25.75 18.99 5.15
N ASN A 129 25.92 18.90 3.82
CA ASN A 129 24.93 19.33 2.83
C ASN A 129 24.51 18.20 1.87
N THR A 130 24.72 16.94 2.26
CA THR A 130 24.36 15.78 1.43
C THR A 130 23.60 14.76 2.25
N LEU A 131 22.30 14.68 1.98
CA LEU A 131 21.39 13.64 2.44
C LEU A 131 21.25 12.57 1.36
N GLU A 132 21.56 11.32 1.71
CA GLU A 132 21.24 10.16 0.90
C GLU A 132 20.08 9.40 1.55
N PHE A 133 19.12 8.97 0.74
CA PHE A 133 17.99 8.19 1.22
C PHE A 133 17.53 7.20 0.15
N GLN A 134 16.85 6.14 0.57
CA GLN A 134 16.32 5.14 -0.34
C GLN A 134 15.07 4.49 0.26
N PHE A 135 14.05 4.27 -0.56
CA PHE A 135 12.84 3.54 -0.19
C PHE A 135 13.04 2.04 -0.48
N GLY A 136 12.45 1.17 0.34
CA GLY A 136 12.47 -0.27 0.08
C GLY A 136 11.65 -0.64 -1.16
N ALA A 137 12.09 -1.63 -1.96
CA ALA A 137 11.35 -2.10 -3.13
C ALA A 137 9.96 -2.66 -2.78
N LYS A 138 9.83 -3.34 -1.64
CA LYS A 138 8.52 -3.83 -1.21
C LYS A 138 7.78 -2.74 -0.46
N SER A 139 6.47 -2.76 -0.64
CA SER A 139 5.53 -2.00 0.14
C SER A 139 4.35 -2.89 0.51
N SER A 140 3.84 -2.71 1.72
CA SER A 140 2.71 -3.48 2.24
C SER A 140 1.51 -2.55 2.45
N PRO A 141 0.28 -2.97 2.10
CA PRO A 141 -0.91 -2.21 2.45
C PRO A 141 -1.16 -2.20 3.98
N ASN A 142 -0.65 -3.21 4.70
CA ASN A 142 -0.87 -3.39 6.13
C ASN A 142 0.44 -3.52 6.90
N LEU A 143 0.47 -2.97 8.11
CA LEU A 143 1.60 -3.13 9.03
C LEU A 143 1.39 -4.35 9.93
N LEU A 144 1.93 -5.51 9.53
CA LEU A 144 1.93 -6.72 10.36
C LEU A 144 3.00 -6.62 11.46
N VAL A 145 2.73 -5.90 12.55
CA VAL A 145 3.60 -5.89 13.73
C VAL A 145 3.27 -7.09 14.61
N ASN A 146 3.81 -8.27 14.30
CA ASN A 146 3.76 -9.36 15.28
C ASN A 146 4.88 -9.14 16.32
N ARG A 147 4.54 -9.09 17.61
CA ARG A 147 5.46 -8.79 18.73
C ARG A 147 6.61 -9.82 18.89
N TYR A 148 6.56 -10.95 18.17
CA TYR A 148 7.46 -12.09 18.30
C TYR A 148 8.39 -12.36 17.12
N ILE A 149 8.34 -11.56 16.05
CA ILE A 149 9.29 -11.72 14.94
C ILE A 149 10.21 -10.50 14.91
N SER A 150 11.35 -10.65 15.57
CA SER A 150 12.51 -9.79 15.32
C SER A 150 12.96 -10.01 13.87
N THR A 151 12.53 -9.14 12.96
CA THR A 151 13.32 -8.87 11.76
C THR A 151 13.57 -7.36 11.66
N PRO A 152 14.84 -6.94 11.52
CA PRO A 152 15.16 -5.57 11.15
C PRO A 152 14.69 -5.36 9.69
N CYS A 153 13.43 -4.91 9.55
CA CYS A 153 12.66 -4.63 8.32
C CYS A 153 12.05 -5.88 7.66
N PRO A 154 10.81 -6.29 8.03
CA PRO A 154 10.06 -7.36 7.37
C PRO A 154 9.40 -6.94 6.05
N ILE A 155 9.84 -5.83 5.45
CA ILE A 155 9.43 -5.37 4.11
C ILE A 155 10.69 -5.49 3.24
N THR A 156 10.98 -6.70 2.76
CA THR A 156 12.25 -7.03 2.07
C THR A 156 12.37 -6.33 0.71
N GLY A 157 13.57 -6.12 0.18
CA GLY A 157 13.76 -5.82 -1.24
C GLY A 157 14.86 -4.80 -1.51
N ASP A 158 15.41 -4.88 -2.72
CA ASP A 158 16.40 -3.94 -3.23
C ASP A 158 15.83 -2.54 -3.21
N TYR A 159 16.51 -1.60 -2.57
CA TYR A 159 15.97 -0.27 -2.43
C TYR A 159 15.91 0.43 -3.80
N THR A 160 14.79 1.09 -4.13
CA THR A 160 14.66 1.87 -5.38
C THR A 160 14.26 3.31 -5.05
N GLY A 161 14.69 4.26 -5.87
CA GLY A 161 14.35 5.67 -5.72
C GLY A 161 12.96 6.04 -6.27
N ILE A 162 12.11 5.05 -6.56
CA ILE A 162 10.92 5.16 -7.43
C ILE A 162 9.68 4.68 -6.66
N VAL A 163 8.63 5.50 -6.61
CA VAL A 163 7.30 5.12 -6.06
C VAL A 163 6.54 4.25 -7.06
N PRO A 164 6.14 3.00 -6.73
CA PRO A 164 5.63 2.06 -7.72
C PRO A 164 4.17 2.33 -8.14
N ASN A 165 3.94 2.41 -9.45
CA ASN A 165 2.61 2.29 -10.08
C ASN A 165 2.39 0.81 -10.43
N ARG A 166 1.54 0.10 -9.68
CA ARG A 166 1.44 -1.37 -9.81
C ARG A 166 0.52 -1.78 -10.96
N GLU A 167 1.07 -2.47 -11.94
CA GLU A 167 0.33 -3.04 -13.07
C GLU A 167 0.51 -4.55 -13.11
N TYR A 168 -0.56 -5.29 -13.40
CA TYR A 168 -0.55 -6.76 -13.39
C TYR A 168 -0.99 -7.33 -14.73
N ARG A 169 -0.33 -8.41 -15.15
CA ARG A 169 -0.74 -9.29 -16.25
C ARG A 169 -1.24 -10.60 -15.65
N CYS A 170 -2.51 -10.93 -15.87
CA CYS A 170 -3.07 -12.23 -15.45
C CYS A 170 -2.37 -13.36 -16.23
N LEU A 171 -1.91 -14.38 -15.53
CA LEU A 171 -1.28 -15.57 -16.11
C LEU A 171 -2.17 -16.81 -16.01
N GLY A 172 -2.99 -16.91 -14.97
CA GLY A 172 -3.88 -18.03 -14.77
C GLY A 172 -4.79 -17.82 -13.57
N ASN A 173 -5.89 -18.56 -13.56
CA ASN A 173 -6.79 -18.64 -12.43
C ASN A 173 -7.24 -20.09 -12.21
N TRP A 174 -7.50 -20.45 -10.96
CA TRP A 174 -8.06 -21.74 -10.58
C TRP A 174 -8.86 -21.60 -9.30
N GLU A 175 -9.75 -22.56 -9.06
CA GLU A 175 -10.57 -22.61 -7.86
C GLU A 175 -10.16 -23.80 -6.99
N GLU A 176 -10.02 -23.55 -5.68
CA GLU A 176 -9.69 -24.56 -4.68
C GLU A 176 -10.50 -24.24 -3.42
N ASP A 177 -11.26 -25.22 -2.91
CA ASP A 177 -12.15 -25.05 -1.73
C ASP A 177 -13.13 -23.85 -1.82
N GLY A 178 -13.60 -23.55 -3.03
CA GLY A 178 -14.49 -22.40 -3.27
C GLY A 178 -13.80 -21.05 -3.14
N ILE A 179 -12.47 -21.01 -3.26
CA ILE A 179 -11.64 -19.80 -3.34
C ILE A 179 -11.01 -19.75 -4.73
N LEU A 180 -11.23 -18.63 -5.42
CA LEU A 180 -10.60 -18.31 -6.70
C LEU A 180 -9.21 -17.73 -6.44
N TYR A 181 -8.18 -18.41 -6.92
CA TYR A 181 -6.82 -17.92 -6.95
C TYR A 181 -6.50 -17.35 -8.33
N THR A 182 -5.93 -16.15 -8.35
CA THR A 182 -5.51 -15.46 -9.57
C THR A 182 -4.01 -15.20 -9.49
N PHE A 183 -3.26 -15.86 -10.36
CA PHE A 183 -1.81 -15.69 -10.45
C PHE A 183 -1.47 -14.67 -11.52
N THR A 184 -0.68 -13.67 -11.15
CA THR A 184 -0.36 -12.52 -12.01
C THR A 184 1.13 -12.28 -12.05
N GLN A 185 1.60 -11.71 -13.15
CA GLN A 185 2.93 -11.13 -13.27
C GLN A 185 2.84 -9.62 -13.13
N ARG A 186 3.74 -9.03 -12.36
CA ARG A 186 3.86 -7.58 -12.32
C ARG A 186 4.48 -7.06 -13.61
N ARG A 187 3.92 -5.98 -14.16
CA ARG A 187 4.48 -5.28 -15.33
C ARG A 187 5.45 -4.18 -14.92
N ASP A 188 5.26 -3.63 -13.73
CA ASP A 188 6.06 -2.55 -13.15
C ASP A 188 7.30 -3.05 -12.39
N ALA A 189 7.34 -4.34 -12.07
CA ALA A 189 8.44 -4.97 -11.35
C ALA A 189 8.65 -6.42 -11.79
N THR A 190 9.86 -6.93 -11.63
CA THR A 190 10.16 -8.35 -11.82
C THR A 190 9.55 -9.13 -10.66
N GLY A 191 8.67 -10.09 -10.98
CA GLY A 191 8.08 -10.98 -9.99
C GLY A 191 6.62 -11.32 -10.29
N TYR A 192 6.08 -12.16 -9.43
CA TYR A 192 4.70 -12.65 -9.51
C TYR A 192 3.93 -12.23 -8.28
N GLN A 193 2.63 -12.06 -8.44
CA GLN A 193 1.72 -11.73 -7.36
C GLN A 193 0.47 -12.59 -7.50
N CYS A 194 0.11 -13.27 -6.42
CA CYS A 194 -1.11 -14.03 -6.32
C CYS A 194 -2.16 -13.28 -5.52
N PHE A 195 -3.41 -13.44 -5.94
CA PHE A 195 -4.59 -12.95 -5.22
C PHE A 195 -5.52 -14.13 -4.95
N ALA A 196 -6.11 -14.17 -3.76
CA ALA A 196 -7.13 -15.13 -3.39
C ALA A 196 -8.45 -14.38 -3.18
N GLY A 197 -9.54 -14.90 -3.74
CA GLY A 197 -10.84 -14.27 -3.63
C GLY A 197 -12.01 -15.23 -3.57
N LYS A 198 -13.14 -14.75 -3.07
CA LYS A 198 -14.38 -15.52 -2.96
C LYS A 198 -15.57 -14.65 -3.29
N ILE A 199 -16.41 -15.11 -4.22
CA ILE A 199 -17.60 -14.40 -4.68
C ILE A 199 -18.83 -15.07 -4.05
N LEU A 200 -19.72 -14.26 -3.47
CA LEU A 200 -20.94 -14.67 -2.79
C LEU A 200 -22.14 -13.88 -3.35
N GLY A 201 -23.35 -14.40 -3.12
CA GLY A 201 -24.59 -13.72 -3.51
C GLY A 201 -24.67 -13.46 -5.01
N ASN A 202 -24.34 -14.45 -5.84
CA ASN A 202 -24.38 -14.35 -7.31
C ASN A 202 -23.58 -13.17 -7.92
N GLY A 203 -22.50 -12.74 -7.25
CA GLY A 203 -21.66 -11.64 -7.74
C GLY A 203 -21.89 -10.29 -7.05
N GLU A 204 -22.86 -10.20 -6.12
CA GLU A 204 -23.12 -8.97 -5.37
C GLU A 204 -22.00 -8.63 -4.38
N VAL A 205 -21.36 -9.66 -3.82
CA VAL A 205 -20.31 -9.51 -2.82
C VAL A 205 -19.10 -10.33 -3.21
N ALA A 206 -17.92 -9.73 -3.21
CA ALA A 206 -16.67 -10.44 -3.38
C ALA A 206 -15.74 -10.15 -2.21
N TYR A 207 -14.84 -11.07 -1.91
CA TYR A 207 -13.75 -10.89 -0.96
C TYR A 207 -12.45 -11.09 -1.72
N ILE A 208 -11.47 -10.22 -1.53
CA ILE A 208 -10.17 -10.36 -2.19
C ILE A 208 -9.03 -10.09 -1.20
N ARG A 209 -7.94 -10.84 -1.35
CA ARG A 209 -6.72 -10.69 -0.56
C ARG A 209 -5.50 -10.97 -1.42
N GLU A 210 -4.39 -10.31 -1.09
CA GLU A 210 -3.07 -10.65 -1.60
C GLU A 210 -2.55 -11.96 -0.95
N ALA A 211 -2.20 -12.94 -1.78
CA ALA A 211 -1.75 -14.29 -1.39
C ALA A 211 -0.25 -14.51 -1.69
N GLY A 212 0.54 -13.43 -1.69
CA GLY A 212 1.99 -13.47 -1.90
C GLY A 212 2.40 -13.96 -3.30
N GLU A 213 3.69 -14.28 -3.46
CA GLU A 213 4.28 -14.65 -4.76
C GLU A 213 3.97 -16.10 -5.18
N ASN A 214 3.54 -16.96 -4.24
CA ASN A 214 3.34 -18.41 -4.45
C ASN A 214 1.92 -18.91 -4.08
N CYS A 215 0.92 -18.01 -4.00
CA CYS A 215 -0.46 -18.36 -3.65
C CYS A 215 -0.57 -19.11 -2.31
N ILE A 216 -0.09 -18.48 -1.23
CA ILE A 216 -0.17 -19.08 0.11
C ILE A 216 -1.63 -19.31 0.53
N ARG A 217 -1.89 -20.49 1.11
CA ARG A 217 -3.23 -20.93 1.57
C ARG A 217 -3.48 -20.63 3.05
N ALA A 218 -2.55 -19.93 3.71
CA ALA A 218 -2.51 -19.79 5.16
C ALA A 218 -3.73 -19.09 5.75
N GLU A 219 -4.41 -18.21 5.00
CA GLU A 219 -5.52 -17.42 5.53
C GLU A 219 -6.65 -17.21 4.51
N HIS A 220 -7.89 -17.23 5.00
CA HIS A 220 -9.09 -17.26 4.17
C HIS A 220 -9.56 -15.83 3.77
N PRO A 221 -9.91 -15.54 2.50
CA PRO A 221 -10.29 -14.18 2.06
C PRO A 221 -11.47 -13.57 2.83
N LEU A 222 -12.41 -14.41 3.30
CA LEU A 222 -13.55 -13.97 4.12
C LEU A 222 -13.15 -13.37 5.48
N THR A 223 -12.03 -13.82 6.08
CA THR A 223 -11.64 -13.42 7.44
C THR A 223 -10.72 -12.22 7.46
N VAL A 224 -9.87 -12.09 6.44
CA VAL A 224 -8.72 -11.17 6.41
C VAL A 224 -8.53 -10.48 5.05
N GLY A 225 -9.51 -10.60 4.17
CA GLY A 225 -9.54 -9.90 2.88
C GLY A 225 -10.42 -8.66 2.91
N MET A 226 -10.39 -7.92 1.82
CA MET A 226 -11.28 -6.79 1.59
C MET A 226 -12.63 -7.27 1.09
N LYS A 227 -13.71 -6.85 1.76
CA LYS A 227 -15.08 -7.09 1.28
C LYS A 227 -15.42 -6.04 0.22
N ILE A 228 -15.72 -6.47 -0.98
CA ILE A 228 -16.20 -5.70 -2.11
C ILE A 228 -17.71 -5.90 -2.20
N THR A 229 -18.48 -4.83 -2.27
CA THR A 229 -19.93 -4.88 -2.48
C THR A 229 -20.28 -4.04 -3.70
N LYS A 230 -21.02 -4.64 -4.65
CA LYS A 230 -21.56 -3.93 -5.81
C LYS A 230 -22.72 -3.04 -5.36
N GLN A 231 -22.68 -1.76 -5.70
CA GLN A 231 -23.72 -0.79 -5.30
C GLN A 231 -24.82 -0.63 -6.36
N GLY A 232 -24.60 -1.11 -7.59
CA GLY A 232 -25.56 -1.07 -8.69
C GLY A 232 -24.96 -0.52 -9.99
N ASN A 233 -25.61 -0.87 -11.11
CA ASN A 233 -25.34 -0.34 -12.43
C ASN A 233 -26.30 0.83 -12.72
N TYR A 234 -25.86 1.82 -13.50
CA TYR A 234 -26.77 2.65 -14.30
C TYR A 234 -27.03 2.00 -15.65
#